data_AF-A0A653AGK2-F1
#
_entry.id   AF-A0A653AGK2-F1
#
_cell.length_a   1.000
_cell.length_b   1.000
_cell.length_c   1.000
_cell.angle_alpha   90.00
_cell.angle_beta   90.00
_cell.angle_gamma   90.00
#
_symmetry.space_group_name_H-M   'P 1'
#
loop_
_entity.id
_entity.type
_entity.pdbx_description
1 polymer ?
#
loop_
_entity_poly.entity_id
_entity_poly.type
_entity_poly.pdbx_seq_one_letter_code
_entity_poly.pdbx_strand_id
1 'polypeptide(L)'
;MNRSEQVHRMLTERNAKTGMRMKNASARKRRWILTRRQVLWIILLLAVFMLSGIGYVWSNFQNTQIGYELSQLKRKEIQLREINRKLRAELAFLKSPRNLQAQATDKLGLKEPSPEQIVVIP
;
A
#
# COMPACT_ATOMS: atom_id res chain seq x y z
N MET A 1 -71.82 39.55 -28.99
CA MET A 1 -70.98 38.34 -29.12
C MET A 1 -69.53 38.78 -29.00
N ASN A 2 -68.75 38.19 -28.09
CA ASN A 2 -67.42 38.70 -27.75
C ASN A 2 -66.37 38.19 -28.76
N ARG A 3 -65.32 38.98 -29.05
CA ARG A 3 -64.32 38.66 -30.09
C ARG A 3 -63.63 37.30 -29.85
N SER A 4 -63.48 36.92 -28.59
CA SER A 4 -62.95 35.62 -28.16
C SER A 4 -63.83 34.45 -28.59
N GLU A 5 -65.15 34.59 -28.54
CA GLU A 5 -66.11 33.53 -28.91
C GLU A 5 -66.10 33.29 -30.43
N GLN A 6 -65.98 34.37 -31.22
CA GLN A 6 -65.85 34.26 -32.68
C GLN A 6 -64.57 33.52 -33.08
N VAL A 7 -63.45 33.84 -32.44
CA VAL A 7 -62.16 33.16 -32.72
C VAL A 7 -62.25 31.68 -32.34
N HIS A 8 -62.88 31.35 -31.20
CA HIS A 8 -63.05 29.97 -30.77
C HIS A 8 -63.88 29.15 -31.75
N ARG A 9 -65.00 29.71 -32.23
CA ARG A 9 -65.84 29.07 -33.27
C ARG A 9 -65.08 28.88 -34.58
N MET A 10 -64.31 29.89 -34.99
CA MET A 10 -63.53 29.82 -36.22
C MET A 10 -62.45 28.73 -36.16
N LEU A 11 -61.83 28.53 -34.98
CA LEU A 11 -60.86 27.46 -34.75
C LEU A 11 -61.52 26.07 -34.74
N THR A 12 -62.70 25.91 -34.15
CA THR A 12 -63.43 24.63 -34.17
C THR A 12 -63.89 24.26 -35.57
N GLU A 13 -64.40 25.21 -36.36
CA GLU A 13 -64.82 24.95 -37.74
C GLU A 13 -63.64 24.59 -38.66
N ARG A 14 -62.50 25.28 -38.51
CA ARG A 14 -61.29 24.95 -39.27
C ARG A 14 -60.77 23.55 -38.96
N ASN A 15 -60.81 23.15 -37.69
CA ASN A 15 -60.38 21.81 -37.28
C ASN A 15 -61.38 20.70 -37.66
N ALA A 16 -62.67 21.03 -37.82
CA ALA A 16 -63.69 20.08 -38.27
C ALA A 16 -63.54 19.73 -39.77
N LYS A 17 -63.10 20.68 -40.60
CA LYS A 17 -62.91 20.46 -42.05
C LYS A 17 -61.67 19.65 -42.42
N THR A 18 -60.62 19.67 -41.60
CA THR A 18 -59.36 18.99 -41.90
C THR A 18 -59.28 17.57 -41.34
N GLY A 19 -60.28 17.10 -40.58
CA GLY A 19 -60.30 15.74 -39.99
C GLY A 19 -59.16 15.46 -38.99
N MET A 20 -58.20 16.37 -38.85
CA MET A 20 -57.01 16.21 -38.03
C MET A 20 -57.28 16.74 -36.62
N ARG A 21 -57.76 15.84 -35.77
CA ARG A 21 -57.81 16.09 -34.33
C ARG A 21 -56.38 16.07 -33.78
N MET A 22 -55.75 17.24 -33.71
CA MET A 22 -54.44 17.42 -33.05
C MET A 22 -54.58 17.06 -31.56
N LYS A 23 -54.38 15.79 -31.24
CA LYS A 23 -54.13 15.36 -29.88
C LYS A 23 -52.73 15.85 -29.55
N ASN A 24 -52.61 16.89 -28.73
CA ASN A 24 -51.35 17.22 -28.07
C ASN A 24 -50.93 16.00 -27.25
N ALA A 25 -50.16 15.10 -27.85
CA ALA A 25 -49.47 14.04 -27.13
C ALA A 25 -48.34 14.75 -26.39
N SER A 26 -48.65 15.28 -25.21
CA SER A 26 -47.63 15.77 -24.30
C SER A 26 -46.62 14.62 -24.15
N ALA A 27 -45.41 14.80 -24.67
CA ALA A 27 -44.34 13.83 -24.51
C ALA A 27 -44.20 13.59 -23.02
N ARG A 28 -44.69 12.43 -22.56
CA ARG A 28 -44.70 12.05 -21.16
C ARG A 28 -43.23 12.01 -20.77
N LYS A 29 -42.70 13.09 -20.18
CA LYS A 29 -41.35 13.12 -19.62
C LYS A 29 -41.31 11.92 -18.69
N ARG A 30 -40.65 10.85 -19.15
CA ARG A 30 -40.49 9.60 -18.42
C ARG A 30 -39.65 10.00 -17.22
N ARG A 31 -40.30 10.42 -16.14
CA ARG A 31 -39.64 10.65 -14.86
C ARG A 31 -39.07 9.29 -14.52
N TRP A 32 -37.76 9.18 -14.51
CA TRP A 32 -37.07 8.00 -14.01
C TRP A 32 -37.33 8.00 -12.50
N ILE A 33 -38.48 7.44 -12.10
CA ILE A 33 -38.85 7.34 -10.70
C ILE A 33 -38.01 6.17 -10.18
N LEU A 34 -36.81 6.49 -9.70
CA LEU A 34 -35.99 5.54 -8.96
C LEU A 34 -36.82 5.04 -7.78
N THR A 35 -37.04 3.73 -7.74
CA THR A 35 -37.73 3.13 -6.60
C THR A 35 -36.87 3.29 -5.34
N ARG A 36 -37.50 3.42 -4.17
CA ARG A 36 -36.78 3.56 -2.88
C ARG A 36 -35.71 2.47 -2.71
N ARG A 37 -36.00 1.25 -3.16
CA ARG A 37 -35.07 0.11 -3.16
C ARG A 37 -33.84 0.36 -4.04
N GLN A 38 -34.00 0.93 -5.24
CA GLN A 38 -32.87 1.28 -6.12
C GLN A 38 -32.00 2.38 -5.51
N VAL A 39 -32.60 3.39 -4.87
CA VAL A 39 -31.86 4.44 -4.18
C VAL A 39 -31.02 3.86 -3.03
N LEU A 40 -31.59 2.95 -2.23
CA LEU A 40 -30.86 2.26 -1.16
C LEU A 40 -29.68 1.44 -1.70
N TRP A 41 -29.85 0.72 -2.81
CA TRP A 41 -28.75 -0.03 -3.45
C TRP A 41 -27.64 0.89 -3.97
N ILE A 42 -27.99 2.02 -4.57
CA ILE A 42 -27.02 3.01 -5.05
C ILE A 42 -26.22 3.58 -3.88
N ILE A 43 -26.88 3.93 -2.77
CA ILE A 43 -26.23 4.43 -1.56
C ILE A 43 -25.30 3.35 -0.97
N LEU A 44 -25.75 2.10 -0.89
CA LEU A 44 -24.93 0.99 -0.39
C LEU A 44 -23.68 0.80 -1.26
N LEU A 45 -23.83 0.80 -2.59
CA LEU A 45 -22.71 0.65 -3.51
C LEU A 45 -21.70 1.78 -3.37
N LEU A 46 -22.18 3.03 -3.25
CA LEU A 46 -21.33 4.19 -2.98
C LEU A 46 -20.62 4.08 -1.64
N ALA A 47 -21.31 3.63 -0.59
CA ALA A 47 -20.71 3.44 0.73
C ALA A 47 -19.60 2.37 0.70
N VAL A 48 -19.82 1.24 0.02
CA VAL A 48 -18.81 0.19 -0.16
C VAL A 48 -17.60 0.71 -0.95
N PHE A 49 -17.84 1.49 -2.01
CA PHE A 49 -16.77 2.09 -2.81
C PHE A 49 -15.93 3.11 -2.00
N MET A 50 -16.58 3.90 -1.14
CA MET A 50 -15.88 4.82 -0.24
C MET A 50 -15.08 4.06 0.83
N LEU A 51 -15.67 3.02 1.44
CA LEU A 51 -14.98 2.17 2.41
C LEU A 51 -13.76 1.46 1.81
N SER A 52 -13.85 0.99 0.56
CA SER A 52 -12.72 0.33 -0.10
C SER A 52 -11.57 1.31 -0.36
N GLY A 53 -11.87 2.56 -0.72
CA GLY A 53 -10.86 3.61 -0.84
C GLY A 53 -10.15 3.90 0.49
N ILE A 54 -10.91 4.05 1.58
CA ILE A 54 -10.36 4.27 2.92
C ILE A 54 -9.52 3.07 3.37
N GLY A 55 -10.03 1.84 3.17
CA GLY A 55 -9.30 0.62 3.48
C GLY A 55 -8.02 0.47 2.68
N TYR A 56 -8.01 0.90 1.40
CA TYR A 56 -6.82 0.89 0.57
C TYR A 56 -5.75 1.86 1.09
N VAL A 57 -6.12 3.09 1.46
CA VAL A 57 -5.19 4.07 2.05
C VAL A 57 -4.66 3.57 3.39
N TRP A 58 -5.53 3.00 4.23
CA TRP A 58 -5.15 2.42 5.52
C TRP A 58 -4.16 1.26 5.37
N SER A 59 -4.39 0.37 4.41
CA SER A 59 -3.50 -0.75 4.08
C SER A 59 -2.12 -0.25 3.61
N ASN A 60 -2.09 0.78 2.76
CA ASN A 60 -0.84 1.41 2.33
C ASN A 60 -0.07 2.06 3.50
N PHE A 61 -0.78 2.68 4.44
CA PHE A 61 -0.17 3.30 5.62
C PHE A 61 0.49 2.26 6.54
N GLN A 62 -0.15 1.10 6.74
CA GLN A 62 0.41 -0.01 7.53
C GLN A 62 1.69 -0.59 6.89
N ASN A 63 1.71 -0.71 5.55
CA ASN A 63 2.90 -1.20 4.83
C ASN A 63 4.14 -0.31 5.02
N THR A 64 3.94 0.99 5.23
CA THR A 64 5.05 1.92 5.41
C THR A 64 5.68 1.78 6.80
N GLN A 65 4.89 1.60 7.85
CA GLN A 65 5.42 1.39 9.22
C GLN A 65 6.17 0.07 9.36
N ILE A 66 5.64 -1.02 8.79
CA ILE A 66 6.31 -2.33 8.77
C ILE A 66 7.64 -2.24 8.01
N GLY A 67 7.69 -1.46 6.92
CA GLY A 67 8.93 -1.21 6.17
C GLY A 67 10.00 -0.47 6.98
N TYR A 68 9.60 0.49 7.83
CA TYR A 68 10.54 1.21 8.69
C TYR A 68 11.10 0.33 9.80
N GLU A 69 10.27 -0.42 10.51
CA GLU A 69 10.73 -1.34 11.54
C GLU A 69 11.66 -2.42 10.97
N LEU A 70 11.30 -2.97 9.80
CA LEU A 70 12.15 -3.93 9.09
C LEU A 70 13.48 -3.32 8.67
N SER A 71 13.49 -2.07 8.19
CA SER A 71 14.72 -1.36 7.81
C SER A 71 15.63 -1.14 9.03
N GLN A 72 15.07 -0.73 10.17
CA GLN A 72 15.80 -0.54 11.41
C GLN A 72 16.40 -1.86 11.92
N LEU A 73 15.61 -2.93 11.91
CA LEU A 73 16.07 -4.24 12.35
C LEU A 73 17.19 -4.78 11.44
N LYS A 74 17.05 -4.61 10.12
CA LYS A 74 18.06 -5.01 9.13
C LYS A 74 19.36 -4.22 9.27
N ARG A 75 19.28 -2.91 9.59
CA ARG A 75 20.48 -2.10 9.89
C ARG A 75 21.21 -2.61 11.11
N LYS A 76 20.50 -2.91 12.20
CA LYS A 76 21.09 -3.49 13.41
C LYS A 76 21.74 -4.84 13.13
N GLU A 77 21.07 -5.70 12.37
CA GLU A 77 21.61 -7.00 11.98
C GLU A 77 22.93 -6.87 11.21
N ILE A 78 23.00 -5.97 10.22
CA ILE A 78 24.23 -5.72 9.45
C ILE A 78 25.35 -5.23 10.37
N GLN A 79 25.06 -4.30 11.27
CA GLN A 79 26.05 -3.78 12.24
C GLN A 79 26.59 -4.90 13.14
N LEU A 80 25.71 -5.72 13.71
CA LEU A 80 26.12 -6.83 14.57
C LEU A 80 26.96 -7.87 13.82
N ARG A 81 26.59 -8.19 12.57
CA ARG A 81 27.39 -9.10 11.73
C ARG A 81 28.78 -8.54 11.46
N GLU A 82 28.89 -7.25 11.19
CA GLU A 82 30.18 -6.61 10.93
C GLU A 82 31.07 -6.64 12.18
N ILE A 83 30.51 -6.31 13.35
CA ILE A 83 31.21 -6.39 14.64
C ILE A 83 31.68 -7.83 14.91
N ASN A 84 30.80 -8.82 14.72
CA ASN A 84 31.16 -10.22 14.92
C ASN A 84 32.31 -10.66 13.98
N ARG A 85 32.27 -10.24 12.71
CA ARG A 85 33.34 -10.52 11.75
C ARG A 85 34.68 -9.93 12.19
N LYS A 86 34.68 -8.66 12.66
CA LYS A 86 35.89 -7.99 13.16
C LYS A 86 36.45 -8.71 14.39
N LEU A 87 35.61 -9.00 15.37
CA LEU A 87 36.00 -9.73 16.59
C LEU A 87 36.58 -11.11 16.28
N ARG A 88 36.00 -11.86 15.34
CA ARG A 88 36.54 -13.16 14.93
C ARG A 88 37.92 -13.03 14.29
N ALA A 89 38.14 -12.00 13.48
CA ALA A 89 39.43 -11.74 12.85
C ALA A 89 40.49 -11.34 13.89
N GLU A 90 40.16 -10.46 14.82
CA GLU A 90 41.03 -10.08 15.94
C GLU A 90 41.38 -11.29 16.80
N LEU A 91 40.39 -12.11 17.14
CA LEU A 91 40.59 -13.32 17.93
C LEU A 91 41.52 -14.31 17.19
N ALA A 92 41.30 -14.53 15.90
CA ALA A 92 42.17 -15.38 15.09
C ALA A 92 43.61 -14.84 15.02
N PHE A 93 43.78 -13.52 14.90
CA PHE A 93 45.08 -12.88 14.93
C PHE A 93 45.78 -13.06 16.28
N LEU A 94 45.09 -12.81 17.39
CA LEU A 94 45.62 -12.96 18.74
C LEU A 94 45.98 -14.42 19.08
N LYS A 95 45.21 -15.38 18.55
CA LYS A 95 45.51 -16.81 18.71
C LYS A 95 46.50 -17.35 17.68
N SER A 96 46.91 -16.54 16.70
CA SER A 96 47.80 -17.04 15.65
C SER A 96 49.16 -17.40 16.25
N PRO A 97 49.73 -18.58 15.92
CA PRO A 97 51.03 -19.00 16.42
C PRO A 97 52.11 -17.96 16.13
N ARG A 98 52.05 -17.31 14.95
CA ARG A 98 52.97 -16.25 14.56
C ARG A 98 52.91 -15.04 15.49
N ASN A 99 51.72 -14.58 15.88
CA ASN A 99 51.58 -13.47 16.83
C ASN A 99 52.04 -13.88 18.23
N LEU A 100 51.64 -15.08 18.69
CA LEU A 100 52.03 -15.61 20.00
C LEU A 100 53.55 -15.80 20.09
N GLN A 101 54.19 -16.31 19.04
CA GLN A 101 55.64 -16.50 18.97
C GLN A 101 56.37 -15.16 18.95
N ALA A 102 55.89 -14.18 18.17
CA ALA A 102 56.45 -12.83 18.22
C ALA A 102 56.35 -12.21 19.62
N GLN A 103 55.20 -12.34 20.30
CA GLN A 103 55.08 -11.87 21.69
C GLN A 103 56.00 -12.64 22.66
N ALA A 104 56.10 -13.96 22.51
CA ALA A 104 56.95 -14.80 23.35
C ALA A 104 58.43 -14.43 23.20
N THR A 105 58.91 -14.23 21.98
CA THR A 105 60.31 -13.87 21.73
C THR A 105 60.59 -12.41 22.08
N ASP A 106 59.79 -11.47 21.58
CA ASP A 106 60.08 -10.03 21.68
C ASP A 106 59.80 -9.46 23.07
N LYS A 107 58.73 -9.91 23.73
CA LYS A 107 58.32 -9.36 25.04
C LYS A 107 58.78 -10.21 26.22
N LEU A 108 58.84 -11.53 26.04
CA LEU A 108 59.16 -12.45 27.14
C LEU A 108 60.59 -13.04 27.02
N GLY A 109 61.31 -12.74 25.93
CA GLY A 109 62.67 -13.24 25.72
C GLY A 109 62.75 -14.76 25.59
N LEU A 110 61.64 -15.42 25.28
CA LEU A 110 61.58 -16.87 25.13
C LEU A 110 62.28 -17.28 23.84
N LYS A 111 62.99 -18.40 23.89
CA LYS A 111 63.68 -19.02 22.76
C LYS A 111 63.17 -20.44 22.56
N GLU A 112 63.31 -20.97 21.35
CA GLU A 112 62.96 -22.37 21.12
C GLU A 112 63.79 -23.29 22.03
N PRO A 113 63.15 -24.32 22.63
CA PRO A 113 63.85 -25.27 23.48
C PRO A 113 64.83 -26.11 22.65
N SER A 114 65.97 -26.47 23.25
CA SER A 114 66.89 -27.43 22.62
C SER A 114 66.29 -28.84 22.66
N PRO A 115 66.72 -29.76 21.76
CA PRO A 115 66.20 -31.13 21.74
C PRO A 115 66.33 -31.86 23.07
N GLU A 116 67.36 -31.54 23.88
CA GLU A 116 67.55 -32.16 25.20
C GLU A 116 66.55 -31.68 26.26
N GLN A 117 65.82 -30.59 26.01
CA GLN A 117 64.86 -29.99 26.94
C GLN A 117 63.41 -30.45 26.70
N ILE A 118 63.15 -31.25 25.66
CA ILE A 118 61.82 -31.73 25.29
C ILE A 118 61.54 -33.08 25.97
N VAL A 119 60.55 -33.12 26.86
CA VAL A 119 60.08 -34.35 27.52
C VAL A 119 58.67 -34.69 27.02
N VAL A 120 58.50 -35.86 26.42
CA VAL A 120 57.18 -36.36 25.96
C VAL A 120 56.53 -37.14 27.10
N ILE A 121 55.37 -36.68 27.56
CA ILE A 121 54.59 -37.32 28.64
C ILE A 121 53.57 -38.27 27.99
N PRO A 122 53.48 -39.55 28.41
CA PRO A 122 52.53 -40.53 27.89
C PRO A 122 51.08 -40.29 28.32
#